data_AF-A0A1Y4WDI6-F1
#
_entry.id   AF-A0A1Y4WDI6-F1
#
_cell.length_a   1.000
_cell.length_b   1.000
_cell.length_c   1.000
_cell.angle_alpha   90.00
_cell.angle_beta   90.00
_cell.angle_gamma   90.00
#
_symmetry.space_group_name_H-M   'P 1'
#
loop_
_entity.id
_entity.type
_entity.pdbx_description
1 polymer ?
#
loop_
_entity_poly.entity_id
_entity_poly.type
_entity_poly.pdbx_seq_one_letter_code
_entity_poly.pdbx_strand_id
1 'polypeptide(L)'
;MAFLDELRDRAMDLGRAGVAKSKQLAEITRLSLNNASEEDAIKKAYVEIGKLYYAERGMAPEAAYVSLCEKITAAKINIEENKARIAELKAESGVSDADVPPVKTDVPPEEPVESDFVPPADEASDDDKPQE
;
A
#
# COMPACT_ATOMS: atom_id res chain seq x y z
N MET A 1 -44.45 28.26 -45.61
CA MET A 1 -44.00 26.96 -45.06
C MET A 1 -42.55 26.96 -44.60
N ALA A 2 -41.68 27.86 -45.08
CA ALA A 2 -40.24 27.89 -44.76
C ALA A 2 -39.87 27.99 -43.26
N PHE A 3 -40.69 28.63 -42.42
CA PHE A 3 -40.38 28.78 -40.98
C PHE A 3 -40.45 27.46 -40.20
N LEU A 4 -41.36 26.55 -40.55
CA LEU A 4 -41.47 25.25 -39.89
C LEU A 4 -40.33 24.31 -40.31
N ASP A 5 -39.91 24.40 -41.58
CA ASP A 5 -38.76 23.64 -42.08
C ASP A 5 -37.46 24.10 -41.40
N GLU A 6 -37.25 25.41 -41.23
CA GLU A 6 -36.05 25.91 -40.55
C GLU A 6 -36.03 25.57 -39.04
N LEU A 7 -37.19 25.59 -38.36
CA LEU A 7 -37.29 25.14 -36.97
C LEU A 7 -36.96 23.64 -36.84
N ARG A 8 -37.42 22.82 -37.80
CA ARG A 8 -37.17 21.39 -37.86
C ARG A 8 -35.68 21.09 -38.07
N ASP A 9 -35.02 21.79 -38.98
CA ASP A 9 -33.60 21.61 -39.26
C ASP A 9 -32.75 21.99 -38.05
N ARG A 10 -33.05 23.13 -37.40
CA ARG A 10 -32.39 23.50 -36.14
C ARG A 10 -32.61 22.49 -35.03
N ALA A 11 -33.83 21.97 -34.87
CA ALA A 11 -34.11 20.94 -33.88
C ALA A 11 -33.35 19.62 -34.15
N MET A 12 -33.22 19.23 -35.43
CA MET A 12 -32.44 18.06 -35.83
C MET A 12 -30.94 18.25 -35.59
N ASP A 13 -30.38 19.42 -35.91
CA ASP A 13 -28.97 19.72 -35.68
C ASP A 13 -28.64 19.77 -34.19
N LEU A 14 -29.53 20.35 -33.38
CA LEU A 14 -29.37 20.41 -31.92
C LEU A 14 -29.52 19.02 -31.29
N GLY A 15 -30.42 18.18 -31.80
CA GLY A 15 -30.57 16.78 -31.41
C GLY A 15 -29.31 15.95 -31.74
N ARG A 16 -28.76 16.10 -32.95
CA ARG A 16 -27.53 15.43 -33.37
C ARG A 16 -26.31 15.90 -32.57
N ALA A 17 -26.17 17.20 -32.35
CA ALA A 17 -25.11 17.77 -31.52
C ALA A 17 -25.22 17.31 -30.06
N GLY A 18 -26.44 17.21 -29.51
CA GLY A 18 -26.70 16.67 -28.17
C GLY A 18 -26.29 15.21 -28.03
N VAL A 19 -26.61 14.37 -29.02
CA VAL A 19 -26.23 12.95 -29.05
C VAL A 19 -24.72 12.76 -29.22
N ALA A 20 -24.05 13.60 -30.02
CA ALA A 20 -22.60 13.55 -30.17
C ALA A 20 -21.89 13.92 -28.86
N LYS A 21 -22.34 15.01 -28.21
CA LYS A 21 -21.80 15.44 -26.90
C LYS A 21 -22.04 14.40 -25.80
N SER A 22 -23.21 13.75 -25.77
CA SER A 22 -23.50 12.73 -24.76
C SER A 22 -22.63 11.49 -24.94
N LYS A 23 -22.35 11.06 -26.18
CA LYS A 23 -21.39 9.97 -26.47
C LYS A 23 -19.99 10.31 -25.98
N GLN A 24 -19.51 11.52 -26.27
CA GLN A 24 -18.19 11.98 -25.80
C GLN A 24 -18.12 12.03 -24.27
N LEU A 25 -19.15 12.53 -23.60
CA LEU A 25 -19.20 12.55 -22.13
C LEU A 25 -19.22 11.15 -21.52
N ALA A 26 -19.96 10.21 -22.14
CA ALA A 26 -19.96 8.81 -21.70
C ALA A 26 -18.59 8.17 -21.87
N GLU A 27 -17.91 8.44 -22.99
CA GLU A 27 -16.55 7.94 -23.24
C GLU A 27 -15.53 8.54 -22.28
N ILE A 28 -15.58 9.87 -22.04
CA ILE A 28 -14.76 10.54 -21.02
C ILE A 28 -14.99 9.92 -19.64
N THR A 29 -16.25 9.70 -19.26
CA THR A 29 -16.58 9.11 -17.95
C THR A 29 -16.03 7.69 -17.82
N ARG A 30 -16.15 6.88 -18.88
CA ARG A 30 -15.57 5.53 -18.93
C ARG A 30 -14.04 5.58 -18.82
N LEU A 31 -13.38 6.47 -19.57
CA LEU A 31 -11.93 6.62 -19.53
C LEU A 31 -11.47 7.09 -18.14
N SER A 32 -12.17 8.05 -17.53
CA SER A 32 -11.88 8.51 -16.16
C SER A 32 -12.04 7.41 -15.12
N LEU A 33 -13.07 6.56 -15.24
CA LEU A 33 -13.25 5.42 -14.34
C LEU A 33 -12.13 4.39 -14.52
N ASN A 34 -11.74 4.11 -15.76
CA ASN A 34 -10.61 3.23 -16.04
C ASN A 34 -9.32 3.80 -15.44
N ASN A 35 -9.03 5.08 -15.63
CA ASN A 35 -7.86 5.73 -15.04
C ASN A 35 -7.84 5.58 -13.51
N ALA A 36 -8.98 5.79 -12.84
CA ALA A 36 -9.07 5.61 -11.40
C ALA A 36 -8.78 4.16 -10.96
N SER A 37 -9.22 3.18 -11.74
CA SER A 37 -8.91 1.76 -11.52
C SER A 37 -7.41 1.47 -11.70
N GLU A 38 -6.79 2.03 -12.73
CA GLU A 38 -5.35 1.86 -12.98
C GLU A 38 -4.52 2.54 -11.88
N GLU A 39 -4.93 3.72 -11.40
CA GLU A 39 -4.27 4.38 -10.27
C GLU A 39 -4.34 3.55 -8.98
N ASP A 40 -5.45 2.86 -8.72
CA ASP A 40 -5.58 1.93 -7.59
C ASP A 40 -4.67 0.70 -7.76
N ALA A 41 -4.61 0.14 -8.97
CA ALA A 41 -3.71 -0.96 -9.29
C ALA A 41 -2.23 -0.57 -9.08
N ILE A 42 -1.83 0.62 -9.50
CA ILE A 42 -0.48 1.17 -9.28
C ILE A 42 -0.18 1.31 -7.79
N LYS A 43 -1.12 1.86 -6.99
CA LYS A 43 -0.94 2.00 -5.54
C LYS A 43 -0.75 0.64 -4.87
N LYS A 44 -1.55 -0.36 -5.24
CA LYS A 44 -1.41 -1.74 -4.73
C LYS A 44 -0.06 -2.34 -5.11
N ALA A 45 0.36 -2.19 -6.36
CA ALA A 45 1.66 -2.67 -6.82
C ALA A 45 2.82 -2.01 -6.04
N TYR A 46 2.77 -0.71 -5.77
CA TYR A 46 3.80 -0.05 -4.95
C TYR A 46 3.85 -0.58 -3.52
N VAL A 47 2.69 -0.83 -2.91
CA VAL A 47 2.62 -1.44 -1.58
C VAL A 47 3.20 -2.86 -1.59
N GLU A 48 2.85 -3.67 -2.58
CA GLU A 48 3.38 -5.03 -2.74
C GLU A 48 4.89 -5.04 -2.97
N ILE A 49 5.41 -4.16 -3.82
CA ILE A 49 6.85 -4.00 -4.03
C ILE A 49 7.54 -3.65 -2.70
N GLY A 50 7.01 -2.69 -1.94
CA GLY A 50 7.57 -2.32 -0.64
C GLY A 50 7.56 -3.48 0.36
N LYS A 51 6.49 -4.27 0.38
CA LYS A 51 6.37 -5.48 1.23
C LYS A 51 7.38 -6.55 0.84
N LEU A 52 7.48 -6.89 -0.46
CA LEU A 52 8.44 -7.87 -0.97
C LEU A 52 9.88 -7.42 -0.71
N TYR A 53 10.17 -6.15 -0.98
CA TYR A 53 11.48 -5.57 -0.73
C TYR A 53 11.85 -5.64 0.76
N TYR A 54 10.95 -5.27 1.66
CA TYR A 54 11.21 -5.40 3.09
C TYR A 54 11.36 -6.86 3.53
N ALA A 55 10.61 -7.80 2.95
CA ALA A 55 10.73 -9.22 3.27
C ALA A 55 12.09 -9.81 2.82
N GLU A 56 12.56 -9.46 1.64
CA GLU A 56 13.82 -9.99 1.09
C GLU A 56 15.07 -9.24 1.59
N ARG A 57 14.96 -7.93 1.80
CA ARG A 57 16.09 -7.02 2.02
C ARG A 57 15.98 -6.20 3.30
N GLY A 58 14.91 -6.36 4.10
CA GLY A 58 14.68 -5.52 5.28
C GLY A 58 15.78 -5.58 6.34
N MET A 59 16.54 -6.68 6.38
CA MET A 59 17.67 -6.87 7.30
C MET A 59 19.02 -6.37 6.74
N ALA A 60 19.09 -6.11 5.42
CA ALA A 60 20.27 -5.55 4.75
C ALA A 60 19.87 -4.69 3.54
N PRO A 61 19.17 -3.56 3.75
CA PRO A 61 18.71 -2.72 2.66
C PRO A 61 19.85 -1.88 2.09
N GLU A 62 19.73 -1.47 0.82
CA GLU A 62 20.66 -0.50 0.25
C GLU A 62 20.53 0.86 0.96
N ALA A 63 21.60 1.66 0.98
CA ALA A 63 21.70 2.90 1.76
C ALA A 63 20.52 3.89 1.56
N ALA A 64 19.91 3.92 0.38
CA ALA A 64 18.74 4.76 0.09
C ALA A 64 17.46 4.33 0.82
N TYR A 65 17.36 3.06 1.22
CA TYR A 65 16.16 2.45 1.81
C TYR A 65 16.29 2.14 3.30
N VAL A 66 17.51 2.21 3.88
CA VAL A 66 17.78 1.94 5.31
C VAL A 66 16.80 2.67 6.22
N SER A 67 16.64 3.99 6.07
CA SER A 67 15.75 4.77 6.93
C SER A 67 14.27 4.36 6.82
N LEU A 68 13.84 3.88 5.65
CA LEU A 68 12.46 3.40 5.46
C LEU A 68 12.27 2.03 6.11
N CYS A 69 13.24 1.12 5.95
CA CYS A 69 13.23 -0.18 6.61
C CYS A 69 13.27 -0.04 8.13
N GLU A 70 14.16 0.80 8.68
CA GLU A 70 14.22 1.07 10.13
C GLU A 70 12.90 1.61 10.68
N LYS A 71 12.23 2.52 9.96
CA LYS A 71 10.90 3.03 10.35
C LYS A 71 9.85 1.92 10.37
N ILE A 72 9.87 1.01 9.39
CA ILE A 72 8.97 -0.14 9.35
C ILE A 72 9.25 -1.05 10.57
N THR A 73 10.50 -1.37 10.85
CA THR A 73 10.90 -2.18 12.01
C THR A 73 10.45 -1.53 13.33
N ALA A 74 10.74 -0.24 13.51
CA ALA A 74 10.34 0.50 14.71
C ALA A 74 8.82 0.56 14.88
N ALA A 75 8.08 0.78 13.79
CA ALA A 75 6.62 0.75 13.83
C ALA A 75 6.07 -0.63 14.22
N LYS A 76 6.68 -1.71 13.74
CA LYS A 76 6.31 -3.09 14.12
C LYS A 76 6.53 -3.35 15.62
N ILE A 77 7.68 -2.94 16.15
CA ILE A 77 7.98 -3.04 17.59
C ILE A 77 6.93 -2.28 18.40
N ASN A 78 6.65 -1.03 18.02
CA ASN A 78 5.65 -0.21 18.70
C ASN A 78 4.24 -0.82 18.63
N ILE A 79 3.88 -1.50 17.55
CA ILE A 79 2.59 -2.20 17.42
C ILE A 79 2.51 -3.33 18.46
N GLU A 80 3.56 -4.14 18.60
CA GLU A 80 3.59 -5.23 19.58
C GLU A 80 3.57 -4.71 21.03
N GLU A 81 4.32 -3.64 21.32
CA GLU A 81 4.28 -2.98 22.63
C GLU A 81 2.88 -2.42 22.93
N ASN A 82 2.23 -1.79 21.95
CA ASN A 82 0.87 -1.28 22.11
C ASN A 82 -0.14 -2.41 22.31
N LYS A 83 0.00 -3.53 21.58
CA LYS A 83 -0.85 -4.72 21.77
C LYS A 83 -0.69 -5.30 23.17
N ALA A 84 0.55 -5.44 23.65
CA ALA A 84 0.83 -5.91 25.00
C ALA A 84 0.17 -5.00 26.06
N ARG A 85 0.34 -3.68 25.93
CA ARG A 85 -0.27 -2.70 26.83
C ARG A 85 -1.79 -2.69 26.77
N ILE A 86 -2.39 -2.87 25.60
CA ILE A 86 -3.84 -3.05 25.46
C ILE A 86 -4.30 -4.31 26.20
N ALA A 87 -3.56 -5.42 26.09
CA ALA A 87 -3.90 -6.66 26.77
C ALA A 87 -3.82 -6.52 28.30
N GLU A 88 -2.77 -5.86 28.82
CA GLU A 88 -2.64 -5.53 30.24
C GLU A 88 -3.82 -4.67 30.73
N LEU A 89 -4.12 -3.57 30.02
CA LEU A 89 -5.23 -2.68 30.38
C LEU A 89 -6.58 -3.41 30.37
N LYS A 90 -6.83 -4.29 29.40
CA LYS A 90 -8.04 -5.13 29.36
C LYS A 90 -8.12 -6.07 30.55
N ALA A 91 -7.01 -6.68 30.96
CA ALA A 91 -6.95 -7.56 32.12
C ALA A 91 -7.18 -6.81 33.44
N GLU A 92 -6.66 -5.59 33.56
CA GLU A 92 -6.81 -4.75 34.76
C GLU A 92 -8.21 -4.14 34.91
N SER A 93 -8.82 -3.71 33.81
CA SER A 93 -10.08 -2.96 33.80
C SER A 93 -11.30 -3.81 33.48
N GLY A 94 -11.12 -5.08 33.10
CA GLY A 94 -12.20 -5.98 32.68
C GLY A 94 -12.88 -5.57 31.37
N VAL A 95 -12.29 -4.63 30.63
CA VAL A 95 -12.78 -4.14 29.33
C VAL A 95 -12.66 -5.26 28.30
N SER A 96 -13.77 -5.61 27.66
CA SER A 96 -13.81 -6.66 26.64
C SER A 96 -13.51 -6.08 25.26
N ASP A 97 -13.17 -6.94 24.29
CA ASP A 97 -12.91 -6.51 22.92
C ASP A 97 -14.16 -5.89 22.24
N ALA A 98 -15.36 -6.17 22.77
CA ALA A 98 -16.62 -5.59 22.31
C ALA A 98 -16.80 -4.12 22.74
N ASP A 99 -16.07 -3.68 23.77
CA ASP A 99 -16.15 -2.32 24.31
C ASP A 99 -15.15 -1.37 23.62
N VAL A 100 -14.23 -1.91 22.80
CA VAL A 100 -13.22 -1.14 22.07
C VAL A 100 -13.71 -0.88 20.65
N PRO A 101 -13.74 0.38 20.18
CA PRO A 101 -14.16 0.67 18.81
C PRO A 101 -13.20 0.01 17.80
N PRO A 102 -13.72 -0.57 16.71
CA PRO A 102 -12.89 -1.28 15.73
C PRO A 102 -11.96 -0.29 15.01
N VAL A 103 -10.65 -0.50 15.13
CA VAL A 103 -9.62 0.24 14.41
C VAL A 103 -9.25 -0.55 13.16
N LYS A 104 -9.44 0.04 11.97
CA LYS A 104 -8.98 -0.54 10.71
C LYS A 104 -7.46 -0.47 10.64
N THR A 105 -6.81 -1.61 10.48
CA THR A 105 -5.36 -1.71 10.27
C THR A 105 -5.11 -2.29 8.89
N ASP A 106 -4.36 -1.56 8.06
CA ASP A 106 -4.00 -2.00 6.70
C ASP A 106 -2.72 -2.86 6.67
N VAL A 107 -2.09 -3.02 7.83
CA VAL A 107 -0.91 -3.86 8.04
C VAL A 107 -1.36 -5.16 8.70
N PRO A 108 -1.28 -6.31 8.00
CA PRO A 108 -1.59 -7.60 8.58
C PRO A 108 -0.69 -7.90 9.79
N PRO A 109 -1.18 -8.64 10.81
CA PRO A 109 -0.31 -9.19 11.84
C PRO A 109 0.76 -10.07 11.18
N GLU A 110 2.04 -9.83 11.47
CA GLU A 110 3.10 -10.71 10.96
C GLU A 110 3.11 -12.02 11.74
N GLU A 111 3.08 -13.14 11.01
CA GLU A 111 3.49 -14.43 11.57
C GLU A 111 5.00 -14.37 11.87
N PRO A 112 5.47 -14.97 12.97
CA PRO A 112 6.87 -14.93 13.33
C PRO A 112 7.70 -15.58 12.23
N VAL A 113 8.49 -14.78 11.52
CA VAL A 113 9.59 -15.29 10.71
C VAL A 113 10.64 -15.82 11.70
N GLU A 114 10.66 -17.13 11.90
CA GLU A 114 11.79 -17.84 12.48
C GLU A 114 13.00 -17.58 11.57
N SER A 115 13.74 -16.50 11.86
CA SER A 115 15.06 -16.32 11.27
C SER A 115 15.99 -17.29 12.00
N ASP A 116 16.29 -18.43 11.37
CA ASP A 116 17.43 -19.27 11.70
C ASP A 116 18.72 -18.47 11.44
N PHE A 117 19.02 -17.57 12.38
CA PHE A 117 20.28 -16.85 12.45
C PHE A 117 21.34 -17.82 12.97
N VAL A 118 22.10 -18.43 12.06
CA VAL A 118 23.41 -18.99 12.39
C VAL A 118 24.44 -17.93 11.99
N PRO A 119 25.06 -17.21 12.94
CA PRO A 119 26.14 -16.29 12.60
C PRO A 119 27.30 -17.06 11.99
N PRO A 120 27.96 -16.55 10.93
CA PRO A 120 29.19 -17.13 10.45
C PRO A 120 30.26 -16.99 11.54
N ALA A 121 30.88 -18.11 11.91
CA ALA A 121 32.00 -18.12 12.84
C ALA A 121 33.18 -17.34 12.22
N ASP A 122 33.67 -16.34 12.97
CA ASP A 122 34.91 -15.62 12.68
C ASP A 122 36.08 -16.61 12.53
N GLU A 123 36.61 -16.78 11.32
CA GLU A 123 37.95 -17.36 11.13
C GLU A 123 39.00 -16.27 11.39
N ALA A 124 39.30 -16.05 12.67
CA ALA A 124 40.58 -15.49 13.06
C ALA A 124 41.63 -16.60 12.97
N SER A 125 42.41 -16.64 11.87
CA SER A 125 43.69 -17.34 11.83
C SER A 125 44.81 -16.30 11.72
N ASP A 126 45.20 -15.85 12.91
CA ASP A 126 46.47 -15.18 13.18
C ASP A 126 47.50 -16.30 13.38
N ASP A 127 48.44 -16.47 12.44
CA ASP A 127 49.67 -17.20 12.71
C ASP A 127 50.79 -16.61 11.82
N ASP A 128 51.19 -15.41 12.18
CA ASP A 128 52.54 -14.90 11.95
C ASP A 128 53.53 -15.75 12.76
N LYS A 129 54.39 -16.51 12.08
CA LYS A 129 55.60 -17.02 12.73
C LYS A 129 56.79 -17.01 11.77
N PRO A 130 57.87 -16.28 12.10
CA PRO A 130 59.16 -16.39 11.42
C PRO A 130 59.90 -17.63 11.95
N GLN A 131 60.61 -18.34 11.08
CA GLN A 131 61.62 -19.32 11.53
C GLN A 131 62.93 -19.12 10.78
N GLU A 132 63.98 -19.09 11.61
CA GLU A 132 65.42 -19.05 11.34
C GLU A 132 65.92 -20.17 10.41
#